data_AF-A0A927SSN3-F1
#
_entry.id   AF-A0A927SSN3-F1
#
_cell.length_a   1.000
_cell.length_b   1.000
_cell.length_c   1.000
_cell.angle_alpha   90.00
_cell.angle_beta   90.00
_cell.angle_gamma   90.00
#
_symmetry.space_group_name_H-M   'P 1'
#
loop_
_entity.id
_entity.type
_entity.pdbx_description
1 polymer ?
#
loop_
_entity_poly.entity_id
_entity_poly.type
_entity_poly.pdbx_seq_one_letter_code
_entity_poly.pdbx_strand_id
1 'polypeptide(L)'
;MEKQSSPTYATSSNAEHSYWVKKFWSNFLTYTKNLNHKNSENFKETITAELEKEISNLALSLSHLAPTRSNYLRASAHKYFAKNPNSVVKTYKKILEASQKDPKYLDFNPTLYSYNKDTFRTQFMIELINEIRKVCPDLEQNSDEELEILQKNIPVLDKVFEESLKRNYIELLTKLGDFLKKFNLTEEYTNTFHSILVSNSLNGLTYPCHKDEPDCKCLESIFTKDCLESLSLPNLIGLSGFWINKTSKAIISLNEMVFIINEFNLWDDVKAKKKQLPLDNNRLESILNKTQSLTQLEEGIFDIMESLQLEHPNLTQDEINTIFLHNFNVKVSQKSTSYKKKFDKLFPESANNLNDDLTQMHAMSNTRYLLYRLKDICIFNLIMGSIDSHYSKNWGIIPDSNTKFSNVNFDIEGLNMPLRLHVYKKELIQFLNEYTGEPIMPLYRGAKDMTIDEKYIPTVILSPLFEKQKRFLVYKLNNPDTLTPDISIFLKHIRFLRNDSKMPSSMKTTNSKEPNSINLETNEKLCIKKKKKDR
;
A
#
# COMPACT_ATOMS: atom_id res chain seq x y z
N MET A 1 -13.01 11.96 -26.93
CA MET A 1 -12.93 12.47 -25.53
C MET A 1 -11.64 11.95 -24.94
N GLU A 2 -10.65 12.82 -24.76
CA GLU A 2 -9.34 12.46 -24.22
C GLU A 2 -9.49 11.97 -22.78
N LYS A 3 -9.39 10.64 -22.57
CA LYS A 3 -9.20 10.07 -21.23
C LYS A 3 -7.84 10.57 -20.74
N GLN A 4 -7.84 11.50 -19.78
CA GLN A 4 -6.64 11.92 -19.07
C GLN A 4 -6.00 10.70 -18.42
N SER A 5 -4.81 10.34 -18.93
CA SER A 5 -3.84 9.41 -18.34
C SER A 5 -3.66 9.69 -16.86
N SER A 6 -3.39 8.68 -16.03
CA SER A 6 -2.84 8.92 -14.70
C SER A 6 -1.38 9.38 -14.87
N PRO A 7 -0.95 10.44 -14.15
CA PRO A 7 0.47 10.46 -13.78
C PRO A 7 0.67 10.97 -12.35
N THR A 8 1.56 10.30 -11.61
CA THR A 8 2.47 10.78 -10.54
C THR A 8 2.04 11.77 -9.43
N TYR A 9 2.55 11.45 -8.23
CA TYR A 9 2.98 12.41 -7.21
C TYR A 9 3.67 13.63 -7.84
N ALA A 10 3.11 14.81 -7.60
CA ALA A 10 3.83 16.07 -7.63
C ALA A 10 3.64 16.66 -6.24
N THR A 11 4.73 16.89 -5.50
CA THR A 11 4.89 18.00 -4.55
C THR A 11 6.26 18.04 -3.84
N SER A 12 7.19 17.10 -4.03
CA SER A 12 8.58 17.38 -3.68
C SER A 12 9.21 18.27 -4.73
N SER A 13 9.81 19.38 -4.29
CA SER A 13 10.66 20.18 -5.17
C SER A 13 11.85 19.34 -5.64
N ASN A 14 12.45 19.68 -6.79
CA ASN A 14 13.67 19.02 -7.25
C ASN A 14 14.80 19.07 -6.19
N ALA A 15 14.77 20.07 -5.30
CA ALA A 15 15.65 20.18 -4.15
C ALA A 15 15.40 19.08 -3.08
N GLU A 16 14.15 18.74 -2.79
CA GLU A 16 13.82 17.62 -1.89
C GLU A 16 14.24 16.27 -2.47
N HIS A 17 14.01 16.03 -3.77
CA HIS A 17 14.49 14.80 -4.42
C HIS A 17 16.02 14.73 -4.41
N SER A 18 16.71 15.84 -4.69
CA SER A 18 18.17 15.90 -4.65
C SER A 18 18.71 15.55 -3.26
N TYR A 19 18.06 16.01 -2.18
CA TYR A 19 18.42 15.62 -0.81
C TYR A 19 18.27 14.11 -0.59
N TRP A 20 17.14 13.53 -1.02
CA TRP A 20 16.88 12.09 -0.83
C TRP A 20 17.84 11.20 -1.63
N VAL A 21 18.16 11.55 -2.87
CA VAL A 21 19.14 10.79 -3.68
C VAL A 21 20.52 10.81 -3.01
N LYS A 22 20.97 11.97 -2.53
CA LYS A 22 22.25 12.07 -1.79
C LYS A 22 22.24 11.27 -0.50
N LYS A 23 21.11 11.22 0.21
CA LYS A 23 20.95 10.39 1.41
C LYS A 23 20.96 8.90 1.05
N PHE A 24 20.31 8.53 -0.06
CA PHE A 24 20.22 7.15 -0.50
C PHE A 24 21.56 6.62 -1.05
N TRP A 25 22.42 7.49 -1.56
CA TRP A 25 23.80 7.14 -1.95
C TRP A 25 24.55 6.39 -0.85
N SER A 26 24.49 6.83 0.41
CA SER A 26 25.18 6.12 1.51
C SER A 26 24.59 4.73 1.79
N ASN A 27 23.27 4.57 1.63
CA ASN A 27 22.62 3.26 1.76
C ASN A 27 23.05 2.33 0.62
N PHE A 28 23.11 2.85 -0.61
CA PHE A 28 23.58 2.09 -1.77
C PHE A 28 25.05 1.65 -1.62
N LEU A 29 25.93 2.52 -1.13
CA LEU A 29 27.31 2.15 -0.81
C LEU A 29 27.41 1.08 0.29
N THR A 30 26.49 1.09 1.24
CA THR A 30 26.41 0.08 2.30
C THR A 30 25.94 -1.27 1.74
N TYR A 31 24.91 -1.26 0.89
CA TYR A 31 24.43 -2.44 0.18
C TYR A 31 25.55 -3.10 -0.66
N THR A 32 26.23 -2.32 -1.50
CA THR A 32 27.34 -2.83 -2.34
C THR A 32 28.53 -3.33 -1.53
N LYS A 33 28.80 -2.75 -0.35
CA LYS A 33 29.83 -3.25 0.59
C LYS A 33 29.50 -4.66 1.08
N ASN A 34 28.24 -4.94 1.37
CA ASN A 34 27.80 -6.21 1.95
C ASN A 34 27.83 -7.37 0.94
N LEU A 35 27.82 -7.07 -0.36
CA LEU A 35 27.92 -8.09 -1.42
C LEU A 35 29.34 -8.66 -1.60
N ASN A 36 30.35 -8.25 -0.81
CA ASN A 36 31.71 -8.82 -0.80
C ASN A 36 32.45 -8.88 -2.15
N HIS A 37 32.01 -8.16 -3.19
CA HIS A 37 32.63 -8.16 -4.52
C HIS A 37 33.77 -7.15 -4.70
N LYS A 38 34.55 -6.87 -3.65
CA LYS A 38 35.55 -5.78 -3.66
C LYS A 38 36.58 -5.86 -4.80
N ASN A 39 36.79 -7.04 -5.39
CA ASN A 39 37.84 -7.32 -6.37
C ASN A 39 37.37 -8.03 -7.65
N SER A 40 36.08 -8.05 -8.00
CA SER A 40 35.70 -8.63 -9.30
C SER A 40 36.05 -7.69 -10.45
N GLU A 41 36.62 -8.23 -11.53
CA GLU A 41 36.79 -7.51 -12.82
C GLU A 41 35.43 -7.04 -13.36
N ASN A 42 34.35 -7.76 -13.02
CA ASN A 42 32.97 -7.50 -13.45
C ASN A 42 32.11 -6.85 -12.33
N PHE A 43 32.65 -5.87 -11.60
CA PHE A 43 31.96 -5.25 -10.45
C PHE A 43 30.58 -4.70 -10.83
N LYS A 44 30.51 -3.94 -11.93
CA LYS A 44 29.26 -3.35 -12.44
C LYS A 44 28.23 -4.42 -12.74
N GLU A 45 28.60 -5.41 -13.55
CA GLU A 45 27.69 -6.47 -14.02
C GLU A 45 27.17 -7.29 -12.84
N THR A 46 28.03 -7.57 -11.86
CA THR A 46 27.65 -8.34 -10.67
C THR A 46 26.63 -7.59 -9.81
N ILE A 47 26.87 -6.31 -9.53
CA ILE A 47 25.96 -5.50 -8.72
C ILE A 47 24.63 -5.29 -9.44
N THR A 48 24.64 -4.99 -10.74
CA THR A 48 23.41 -4.83 -11.54
C THR A 48 22.60 -6.13 -11.58
N ALA A 49 23.23 -7.27 -11.84
CA ALA A 49 22.52 -8.56 -11.90
C ALA A 49 21.89 -8.94 -10.55
N GLU A 50 22.59 -8.70 -9.43
CA GLU A 50 22.05 -8.95 -8.09
C GLU A 50 20.87 -8.01 -7.78
N LEU A 51 20.96 -6.73 -8.16
CA LEU A 51 19.86 -5.77 -8.00
C LEU A 51 18.64 -6.17 -8.83
N GLU A 52 18.83 -6.50 -10.11
CA GLU A 52 17.75 -6.95 -10.99
C GLU A 52 17.06 -8.20 -10.45
N LYS A 53 17.85 -9.17 -9.96
CA LYS A 53 17.34 -10.38 -9.31
C LYS A 53 16.51 -10.05 -8.08
N GLU A 54 16.99 -9.17 -7.20
CA GLU A 54 16.27 -8.77 -5.99
C GLU A 54 14.94 -8.07 -6.30
N ILE A 55 14.97 -7.13 -7.24
CA ILE A 55 13.77 -6.41 -7.70
C ILE A 55 12.78 -7.37 -8.36
N SER A 56 13.26 -8.26 -9.22
CA SER A 56 12.40 -9.24 -9.90
C SER A 56 11.79 -10.24 -8.91
N ASN A 57 12.55 -10.70 -7.91
CA ASN A 57 12.03 -11.57 -6.85
C ASN A 57 10.96 -10.88 -6.01
N LEU A 58 11.16 -9.60 -5.69
CA LEU A 58 10.15 -8.80 -5.01
C LEU A 58 8.91 -8.66 -5.90
N ALA A 59 9.06 -8.23 -7.15
CA ALA A 59 7.95 -8.09 -8.11
C ALA A 59 7.13 -9.38 -8.27
N LEU A 60 7.82 -10.51 -8.45
CA LEU A 60 7.20 -11.83 -8.55
C LEU A 60 6.39 -12.16 -7.30
N SER A 61 7.00 -11.97 -6.12
CA SER A 61 6.31 -12.18 -4.84
C SER A 61 5.06 -11.29 -4.71
N LEU A 62 5.14 -10.03 -5.15
CA LEU A 62 4.01 -9.10 -5.14
C LEU A 62 2.91 -9.49 -6.14
N SER A 63 3.27 -10.04 -7.29
CA SER A 63 2.32 -10.47 -8.33
C SER A 63 1.45 -11.66 -7.87
N HIS A 64 2.01 -12.59 -7.10
CA HIS A 64 1.24 -13.67 -6.49
C HIS A 64 0.28 -13.18 -5.40
N LEU A 65 0.55 -12.00 -4.84
CA LEU A 65 -0.30 -11.32 -3.88
C LEU A 65 -1.33 -10.40 -4.57
N ALA A 66 -1.34 -10.29 -5.90
CA ALA A 66 -2.31 -9.49 -6.66
C ALA A 66 -3.79 -9.87 -6.41
N PRO A 67 -4.17 -11.14 -6.10
CA PRO A 67 -5.54 -11.47 -5.73
C PRO A 67 -5.94 -10.94 -4.34
N THR A 68 -5.10 -10.23 -3.60
CA THR A 68 -5.40 -9.76 -2.23
C THR A 68 -6.71 -8.98 -2.14
N ARG A 69 -7.05 -8.18 -3.16
CA ARG A 69 -8.38 -7.54 -3.27
C ARG A 69 -9.49 -8.58 -3.31
N SER A 70 -9.42 -9.51 -4.25
CA SER A 70 -10.42 -10.57 -4.44
C SER A 70 -10.51 -11.47 -3.20
N ASN A 71 -9.39 -11.82 -2.58
CA ASN A 71 -9.34 -12.62 -1.35
C ASN A 71 -10.06 -11.90 -0.18
N TYR A 72 -9.87 -10.59 -0.04
CA TYR A 72 -10.60 -9.80 0.97
C TYR A 72 -12.10 -9.74 0.66
N LEU A 73 -12.48 -9.54 -0.60
CA LEU A 73 -13.89 -9.51 -1.04
C LEU A 73 -14.57 -10.87 -0.84
N ARG A 74 -13.88 -11.99 -1.11
CA ARG A 74 -14.34 -13.34 -0.78
C ARG A 74 -14.59 -13.51 0.71
N ALA A 75 -13.61 -13.16 1.54
CA ALA A 75 -13.76 -13.21 3.01
C ALA A 75 -14.93 -12.33 3.51
N SER A 76 -15.14 -11.17 2.89
CA SER A 76 -16.27 -10.28 3.20
C SER A 76 -17.62 -10.86 2.79
N ALA A 77 -17.72 -11.40 1.57
CA ALA A 77 -18.93 -12.07 1.06
C ALA A 77 -19.28 -13.28 1.92
N HIS A 78 -18.28 -14.11 2.20
CA HIS A 78 -18.37 -15.25 3.11
C HIS A 78 -18.99 -14.85 4.46
N LYS A 79 -18.36 -13.88 5.15
CA LYS A 79 -18.83 -13.40 6.47
C LYS A 79 -20.25 -12.84 6.42
N TYR A 80 -20.64 -12.23 5.31
CA TYR A 80 -22.01 -11.78 5.10
C TYR A 80 -22.97 -12.97 4.99
N PHE A 81 -22.70 -13.94 4.13
CA PHE A 81 -23.57 -15.10 3.94
C PHE A 81 -23.67 -15.99 5.18
N ALA A 82 -22.56 -16.22 5.89
CA ALA A 82 -22.53 -16.97 7.14
C ALA A 82 -23.45 -16.35 8.21
N LYS A 83 -23.58 -15.02 8.23
CA LYS A 83 -24.48 -14.30 9.15
C LYS A 83 -25.91 -14.14 8.63
N ASN A 84 -26.16 -14.40 7.34
CA ASN A 84 -27.44 -14.16 6.69
C ASN A 84 -27.82 -15.38 5.81
N PRO A 85 -28.21 -16.53 6.41
CA PRO A 85 -28.52 -17.75 5.65
C PRO A 85 -29.62 -17.56 4.59
N ASN A 86 -30.62 -16.72 4.87
CA ASN A 86 -31.68 -16.39 3.90
C ASN A 86 -31.14 -15.69 2.63
N SER A 87 -30.05 -14.93 2.77
CA SER A 87 -29.40 -14.30 1.62
C SER A 87 -28.70 -15.32 0.72
N VAL A 88 -28.25 -16.46 1.26
CA VAL A 88 -27.70 -17.57 0.45
C VAL A 88 -28.78 -18.08 -0.51
N VAL A 89 -29.95 -18.42 0.02
CA VAL A 89 -31.10 -18.91 -0.76
C VAL A 89 -31.50 -17.91 -1.84
N LYS A 90 -31.64 -16.62 -1.46
CA LYS A 90 -32.05 -15.57 -2.40
C LYS A 90 -31.04 -15.38 -3.53
N THR A 91 -29.74 -15.34 -3.20
CA THR A 91 -28.69 -15.16 -4.20
C THR A 91 -28.57 -16.38 -5.12
N TYR A 92 -28.61 -17.59 -4.57
CA TYR A 92 -28.58 -18.83 -5.34
C TYR A 92 -29.74 -18.90 -6.35
N LYS A 93 -30.99 -18.69 -5.92
CA LYS A 93 -32.15 -18.69 -6.82
C LYS A 93 -32.03 -17.67 -7.94
N LYS A 94 -31.54 -16.45 -7.62
CA LYS A 94 -31.29 -15.40 -8.62
C LYS A 94 -30.24 -15.84 -9.66
N ILE A 95 -29.20 -16.54 -9.23
CA ILE A 95 -28.16 -17.06 -10.14
C ILE A 95 -28.76 -18.14 -11.05
N LEU A 96 -29.56 -19.06 -10.52
CA LEU A 96 -30.21 -20.11 -11.32
C LEU A 96 -31.14 -19.52 -12.40
N GLU A 97 -31.98 -18.54 -12.02
CA GLU A 97 -32.86 -17.86 -12.96
C GLU A 97 -32.08 -17.14 -14.07
N ALA A 98 -30.89 -16.60 -13.75
CA ALA A 98 -30.02 -15.96 -14.72
C ALA A 98 -29.31 -16.98 -15.62
N SER A 99 -28.80 -18.08 -15.07
CA SER A 99 -28.10 -19.12 -15.83
C SER A 99 -29.02 -19.91 -16.76
N GLN A 100 -30.31 -20.01 -16.45
CA GLN A 100 -31.31 -20.57 -17.37
C GLN A 100 -31.51 -19.71 -18.62
N LYS A 101 -31.31 -18.38 -18.50
CA LYS A 101 -31.45 -17.43 -19.62
C LYS A 101 -30.16 -17.31 -20.42
N ASP A 102 -29.02 -17.37 -19.74
CA ASP A 102 -27.69 -17.34 -20.33
C ASP A 102 -26.76 -18.31 -19.59
N PRO A 103 -26.44 -19.49 -20.16
CA PRO A 103 -25.54 -20.45 -19.53
C PRO A 103 -24.16 -19.86 -19.20
N LYS A 104 -23.70 -18.84 -19.94
CA LYS A 104 -22.42 -18.16 -19.69
C LYS A 104 -22.44 -17.30 -18.42
N TYR A 105 -23.60 -17.14 -17.77
CA TYR A 105 -23.69 -16.41 -16.51
C TYR A 105 -22.86 -17.07 -15.38
N LEU A 106 -22.59 -18.37 -15.50
CA LEU A 106 -21.71 -19.11 -14.58
C LEU A 106 -20.23 -19.07 -14.98
N ASP A 107 -19.90 -18.53 -16.15
CA ASP A 107 -18.53 -18.35 -16.63
C ASP A 107 -17.91 -17.11 -15.96
N PHE A 108 -17.66 -17.22 -14.65
CA PHE A 108 -16.98 -16.17 -13.89
C PHE A 108 -15.49 -16.47 -13.76
N ASN A 109 -14.65 -15.52 -14.18
CA ASN A 109 -13.22 -15.53 -13.93
C ASN A 109 -12.94 -15.04 -12.48
N PRO A 110 -12.48 -15.90 -11.56
CA PRO A 110 -12.35 -15.58 -10.12
C PRO A 110 -11.25 -14.57 -9.78
N THR A 111 -10.55 -14.04 -10.77
CA THR A 111 -9.42 -13.12 -10.58
C THR A 111 -9.85 -11.70 -10.22
N LEU A 112 -11.02 -11.22 -10.67
CA LEU A 112 -11.44 -9.81 -10.52
C LEU A 112 -12.84 -9.65 -9.92
N TYR A 113 -12.89 -9.41 -8.61
CA TYR A 113 -14.13 -9.10 -7.90
C TYR A 113 -14.48 -7.61 -7.98
N SER A 114 -15.76 -7.29 -8.23
CA SER A 114 -16.28 -5.91 -8.18
C SER A 114 -16.24 -5.35 -6.76
N TYR A 115 -16.15 -4.03 -6.57
CA TYR A 115 -16.41 -3.44 -5.24
C TYR A 115 -17.92 -3.31 -4.95
N ASN A 116 -18.79 -3.45 -5.95
CA ASN A 116 -20.23 -3.42 -5.71
C ASN A 116 -20.68 -4.59 -4.82
N LYS A 117 -21.34 -4.28 -3.70
CA LYS A 117 -21.72 -5.26 -2.67
C LYS A 117 -22.55 -6.41 -3.19
N ASP A 118 -23.52 -6.15 -4.07
CA ASP A 118 -24.40 -7.21 -4.58
C ASP A 118 -23.68 -8.02 -5.66
N THR A 119 -22.90 -7.35 -6.51
CA THR A 119 -22.10 -8.00 -7.55
C THR A 119 -21.07 -8.95 -6.96
N PHE A 120 -20.24 -8.50 -6.02
CA PHE A 120 -19.16 -9.33 -5.50
C PHE A 120 -19.66 -10.52 -4.66
N ARG A 121 -20.82 -10.36 -4.00
CA ARG A 121 -21.51 -11.47 -3.33
C ARG A 121 -22.06 -12.49 -4.32
N THR A 122 -22.57 -12.02 -5.45
CA THR A 122 -23.03 -12.90 -6.54
C THR A 122 -21.85 -13.64 -7.16
N GLN A 123 -20.74 -12.94 -7.46
CA GLN A 123 -19.48 -13.52 -7.93
C GLN A 123 -18.94 -14.60 -6.99
N PHE A 124 -18.93 -14.33 -5.67
CA PHE A 124 -18.55 -15.32 -4.66
C PHE A 124 -19.44 -16.56 -4.68
N MET A 125 -20.76 -16.38 -4.81
CA MET A 125 -21.69 -17.50 -4.84
C MET A 125 -21.51 -18.35 -6.11
N ILE A 126 -21.27 -17.72 -7.27
CA ILE A 126 -20.94 -18.42 -8.51
C ILE A 126 -19.65 -19.23 -8.36
N GLU A 127 -18.60 -18.64 -7.76
CA GLU A 127 -17.35 -19.34 -7.46
C GLU A 127 -17.60 -20.59 -6.60
N LEU A 128 -18.38 -20.47 -5.52
CA LEU A 128 -18.72 -21.60 -4.66
C LEU A 128 -19.53 -22.69 -5.37
N ILE A 129 -20.53 -22.31 -6.18
CA ILE A 129 -21.33 -23.26 -6.99
C ILE A 129 -20.39 -24.06 -7.91
N ASN A 130 -19.52 -23.36 -8.63
CA ASN A 130 -18.58 -23.97 -9.56
C ASN A 130 -17.59 -24.90 -8.85
N GLU A 131 -17.08 -24.53 -7.67
CA GLU A 131 -16.20 -25.39 -6.88
C GLU A 131 -16.93 -26.63 -6.33
N ILE A 132 -18.17 -26.50 -5.86
CA ILE A 132 -18.97 -27.66 -5.42
C ILE A 132 -19.21 -28.63 -6.56
N ARG A 133 -19.60 -28.14 -7.75
CA ARG A 133 -19.83 -28.99 -8.94
C ARG A 133 -18.56 -29.70 -9.40
N LYS A 134 -17.39 -29.10 -9.21
CA LYS A 134 -16.10 -29.74 -9.50
C LYS A 134 -15.76 -30.86 -8.52
N VAL A 135 -16.02 -30.64 -7.23
CA VAL A 135 -15.69 -31.61 -6.15
C VAL A 135 -16.73 -32.74 -6.08
N CYS A 136 -17.99 -32.43 -6.42
CA CYS A 136 -19.12 -33.36 -6.44
C CYS A 136 -19.71 -33.45 -7.86
N PRO A 137 -19.04 -34.13 -8.81
CA PRO A 137 -19.49 -34.17 -10.21
C PRO A 137 -20.83 -34.89 -10.41
N ASP A 138 -21.19 -35.80 -9.52
CA ASP A 138 -22.46 -36.56 -9.55
C ASP A 138 -23.64 -35.81 -8.91
N LEU A 139 -23.40 -34.61 -8.36
CA LEU A 139 -24.44 -33.79 -7.74
C LEU A 139 -25.46 -33.32 -8.78
N GLU A 140 -26.75 -33.47 -8.48
CA GLU A 140 -27.81 -32.90 -9.31
C GLU A 140 -27.69 -31.37 -9.31
N GLN A 141 -27.33 -30.79 -10.45
CA GLN A 141 -27.12 -29.35 -10.58
C GLN A 141 -28.45 -28.58 -10.52
N ASN A 142 -28.43 -27.38 -9.95
CA ASN A 142 -29.60 -26.51 -9.84
C ASN A 142 -30.72 -27.13 -8.98
N SER A 143 -30.36 -28.02 -8.04
CA SER A 143 -31.27 -28.71 -7.14
C SER A 143 -31.33 -28.07 -5.75
N ASP A 144 -32.27 -28.54 -4.92
CA ASP A 144 -32.31 -28.24 -3.49
C ASP A 144 -31.11 -28.88 -2.75
N GLU A 145 -30.59 -30.01 -3.24
CA GLU A 145 -29.40 -30.68 -2.67
C GLU A 145 -28.14 -29.80 -2.80
N GLU A 146 -27.93 -29.17 -3.97
CA GLU A 146 -26.83 -28.21 -4.16
C GLU A 146 -26.94 -27.00 -3.20
N LEU A 147 -28.15 -26.51 -2.99
CA LEU A 147 -28.42 -25.42 -2.04
C LEU A 147 -28.14 -25.84 -0.58
N GLU A 148 -28.55 -27.05 -0.18
CA GLU A 148 -28.28 -27.58 1.16
C GLU A 148 -26.78 -27.70 1.42
N ILE A 149 -26.00 -28.18 0.43
CA ILE A 149 -24.54 -28.25 0.52
C ILE A 149 -23.95 -26.84 0.71
N LEU A 150 -24.38 -25.84 -0.06
CA LEU A 150 -23.92 -24.46 0.11
C LEU A 150 -24.22 -23.93 1.52
N GLN A 151 -25.46 -24.10 1.99
CA GLN A 151 -25.87 -23.63 3.32
C GLN A 151 -25.12 -24.30 4.46
N LYS A 152 -24.76 -25.58 4.31
CA LYS A 152 -23.98 -26.33 5.30
C LYS A 152 -22.51 -25.92 5.32
N ASN A 153 -21.91 -25.65 4.17
CA ASN A 153 -20.48 -25.38 4.07
C ASN A 153 -20.12 -23.91 4.31
N ILE A 154 -20.96 -22.95 3.91
CA ILE A 154 -20.67 -21.52 4.13
C ILE A 154 -20.37 -21.21 5.60
N PRO A 155 -21.10 -21.67 6.63
CA PRO A 155 -20.77 -21.32 8.01
C PRO A 155 -19.39 -21.79 8.50
N VAL A 156 -18.81 -22.84 7.90
CA VAL A 156 -17.55 -23.46 8.37
C VAL A 156 -16.31 -22.96 7.64
N LEU A 157 -16.45 -22.18 6.56
CA LEU A 157 -15.33 -21.71 5.76
C LEU A 157 -14.69 -20.40 6.28
N ASP A 158 -15.24 -19.77 7.33
CA ASP A 158 -14.81 -18.44 7.81
C ASP A 158 -13.34 -18.43 8.19
N LYS A 159 -12.94 -19.44 8.96
CA LYS A 159 -11.58 -19.60 9.45
C LYS A 159 -10.60 -19.84 8.30
N VAL A 160 -11.02 -20.58 7.27
CA VAL A 160 -10.18 -20.88 6.09
C VAL A 160 -9.88 -19.61 5.30
N PHE A 161 -10.90 -18.80 5.01
CA PHE A 161 -10.71 -17.55 4.27
C PHE A 161 -9.93 -16.51 5.07
N GLU A 162 -10.20 -16.34 6.36
CA GLU A 162 -9.46 -15.41 7.20
C GLU A 162 -7.99 -15.83 7.36
N GLU A 163 -7.71 -17.10 7.61
CA GLU A 163 -6.33 -17.62 7.73
C GLU A 163 -5.54 -17.50 6.42
N SER A 164 -6.18 -17.79 5.28
CA SER A 164 -5.59 -17.60 3.96
C SER A 164 -5.24 -16.12 3.71
N LEU A 165 -6.17 -15.22 4.02
CA LEU A 165 -5.95 -13.78 3.87
C LEU A 165 -4.83 -13.28 4.79
N LYS A 166 -4.80 -13.72 6.06
CA LYS A 166 -3.70 -13.39 6.98
C LYS A 166 -2.37 -13.89 6.45
N ARG A 167 -2.29 -15.14 5.98
CA ARG A 167 -1.08 -15.74 5.42
C ARG A 167 -0.48 -14.88 4.31
N ASN A 168 -1.31 -14.38 3.39
CA ASN A 168 -0.86 -13.50 2.30
C ASN A 168 -0.21 -12.21 2.82
N TYR A 169 -0.83 -11.55 3.81
CA TYR A 169 -0.24 -10.34 4.41
C TYR A 169 1.03 -10.62 5.22
N ILE A 170 1.09 -11.78 5.89
CA ILE A 170 2.29 -12.21 6.63
C ILE A 170 3.45 -12.43 5.66
N GLU A 171 3.21 -13.13 4.56
CA GLU A 171 4.21 -13.35 3.51
C GLU A 171 4.69 -12.02 2.91
N LEU A 172 3.75 -11.13 2.57
CA LEU A 172 4.06 -9.79 2.07
C LEU A 172 4.98 -9.02 3.03
N LEU A 173 4.58 -8.90 4.30
CA LEU A 173 5.35 -8.17 5.30
C LEU A 173 6.74 -8.78 5.51
N THR A 174 6.86 -10.10 5.48
CA THR A 174 8.16 -10.79 5.57
C THR A 174 9.06 -10.36 4.42
N LYS A 175 8.57 -10.39 3.16
CA LYS A 175 9.35 -9.98 1.98
C LYS A 175 9.74 -8.51 2.00
N LEU A 176 8.82 -7.62 2.41
CA LEU A 176 9.13 -6.20 2.58
C LEU A 176 10.20 -5.99 3.65
N GLY A 177 10.10 -6.71 4.77
CA GLY A 177 11.10 -6.68 5.83
C GLY A 177 12.49 -7.09 5.35
N ASP A 178 12.59 -8.18 4.59
CA ASP A 178 13.86 -8.67 4.03
C ASP A 178 14.48 -7.64 3.07
N PHE A 179 13.67 -7.04 2.19
CA PHE A 179 14.12 -5.97 1.30
C PHE A 179 14.65 -4.77 2.10
N LEU A 180 13.88 -4.26 3.07
CA LEU A 180 14.27 -3.09 3.86
C LEU A 180 15.56 -3.32 4.66
N LYS A 181 15.76 -4.54 5.19
CA LYS A 181 17.01 -4.93 5.87
C LYS A 181 18.19 -4.95 4.91
N LYS A 182 18.03 -5.54 3.71
CA LYS A 182 19.12 -5.67 2.72
C LYS A 182 19.69 -4.30 2.31
N PHE A 183 18.84 -3.27 2.25
CA PHE A 183 19.23 -1.89 1.92
C PHE A 183 19.50 -0.98 3.14
N ASN A 184 19.61 -1.55 4.34
CA ASN A 184 19.86 -0.83 5.60
C ASN A 184 18.83 0.26 5.96
N LEU A 185 17.59 0.11 5.49
CA LEU A 185 16.54 1.11 5.68
C LEU A 185 15.89 1.02 7.06
N THR A 186 15.88 -0.17 7.67
CA THR A 186 15.39 -0.38 9.04
C THR A 186 16.19 0.42 10.07
N GLU A 187 17.51 0.47 9.92
CA GLU A 187 18.39 1.24 10.79
C GLU A 187 18.15 2.75 10.61
N GLU A 188 18.07 3.23 9.36
CA GLU A 188 17.79 4.64 9.06
C GLU A 188 16.47 5.11 9.68
N TYR A 189 15.40 4.32 9.53
CA TYR A 189 14.10 4.65 10.09
C TYR A 189 14.11 4.64 11.62
N THR A 190 14.79 3.66 12.22
CA THR A 190 14.98 3.59 13.68
C THR A 190 15.71 4.83 14.20
N ASN A 191 16.84 5.21 13.60
CA ASN A 191 17.63 6.37 14.02
C ASN A 191 16.85 7.68 13.89
N THR A 192 16.11 7.84 12.78
CA THR A 192 15.25 9.00 12.56
C THR A 192 14.15 9.08 13.61
N PHE A 193 13.44 7.97 13.85
CA PHE A 193 12.34 7.93 14.83
C PHE A 193 12.84 8.14 16.26
N HIS A 194 13.99 7.54 16.60
CA HIS A 194 14.65 7.71 17.88
C HIS A 194 14.97 9.18 18.15
N SER A 195 15.60 9.86 17.18
CA SER A 195 15.96 11.27 17.30
C SER A 195 14.74 12.15 17.57
N ILE A 196 13.64 11.93 16.85
CA ILE A 196 12.37 12.66 17.03
C ILE A 196 11.78 12.42 18.43
N LEU A 197 11.74 11.17 18.90
CA LEU A 197 11.14 10.89 20.20
C LEU A 197 12.01 11.36 21.37
N VAL A 198 13.33 11.22 21.27
CA VAL A 198 14.26 11.68 22.31
C VAL A 198 14.21 13.19 22.47
N SER A 199 14.17 13.95 21.37
CA SER A 199 14.05 15.42 21.45
C SER A 199 12.76 15.89 22.14
N ASN A 200 11.75 15.02 22.22
CA ASN A 200 10.47 15.28 22.88
C ASN A 200 10.34 14.58 24.25
N SER A 201 11.44 14.05 24.83
CA SER A 201 11.42 13.29 26.10
C SER A 201 10.53 12.03 26.09
N LEU A 202 10.40 11.40 24.92
CA LEU A 202 9.60 10.20 24.65
C LEU A 202 10.45 8.97 24.33
N ASN A 203 11.69 8.91 24.83
CA ASN A 203 12.66 7.85 24.58
C ASN A 203 12.11 6.43 24.85
N GLY A 204 11.21 6.26 25.81
CA GLY A 204 10.59 4.96 26.11
C GLY A 204 9.57 4.47 25.08
N LEU A 205 9.21 5.27 24.08
CA LEU A 205 8.39 4.87 22.93
C LEU A 205 9.23 4.47 21.70
N THR A 206 10.57 4.53 21.80
CA THR A 206 11.47 4.16 20.70
C THR A 206 11.54 2.63 20.52
N TYR A 207 12.05 2.21 19.36
CA TYR A 207 12.29 0.81 19.01
C TYR A 207 13.77 0.67 18.67
N PRO A 208 14.52 -0.27 19.26
CA PRO A 208 15.86 -0.58 18.77
C PRO A 208 15.77 -1.24 17.39
N CYS A 209 16.83 -1.15 16.59
CA CYS A 209 16.87 -1.77 15.26
C CYS A 209 16.98 -3.29 15.39
N HIS A 210 17.93 -3.74 16.21
CA HIS A 210 18.25 -5.15 16.45
C HIS A 210 17.86 -5.59 17.86
N LYS A 211 17.80 -6.91 18.08
CA LYS A 211 17.62 -7.47 19.42
C LYS A 211 18.94 -7.39 20.18
N ASP A 212 19.11 -6.36 20.99
CA ASP A 212 20.29 -6.25 21.85
C ASP A 212 20.13 -7.07 23.15
N GLU A 213 18.88 -7.42 23.51
CA GLU A 213 18.52 -8.19 24.70
C GLU A 213 17.46 -9.26 24.35
N PRO A 214 17.43 -10.43 25.03
CA PRO A 214 16.50 -11.53 24.73
C PRO A 214 15.02 -11.14 24.74
N ASP A 215 14.64 -10.23 25.64
CA ASP A 215 13.25 -9.80 25.86
C ASP A 215 12.89 -8.50 25.13
N CYS A 216 13.83 -7.88 24.42
CA CYS A 216 13.61 -6.62 23.73
C CYS A 216 13.16 -6.88 22.28
N LYS A 217 11.91 -6.53 21.98
CA LYS A 217 11.41 -6.55 20.60
C LYS A 217 11.93 -5.31 19.85
N CYS A 218 12.58 -5.56 18.71
CA CYS A 218 13.18 -4.56 17.84
C CYS A 218 12.33 -4.31 16.58
N LEU A 219 12.68 -3.30 15.79
CA LEU A 219 11.98 -3.02 14.52
C LEU A 219 12.00 -4.25 13.61
N GLU A 220 13.14 -4.92 13.48
CA GLU A 220 13.26 -6.09 12.60
C GLU A 220 12.37 -7.27 13.02
N SER A 221 12.03 -7.35 14.32
CA SER A 221 11.18 -8.41 14.86
C SER A 221 9.72 -8.31 14.38
N ILE A 222 9.27 -7.13 13.91
CA ILE A 222 7.90 -6.97 13.39
C ILE A 222 7.66 -7.80 12.13
N PHE A 223 8.72 -8.10 11.38
CA PHE A 223 8.66 -8.84 10.12
C PHE A 223 8.86 -10.35 10.31
N THR A 224 8.94 -10.81 11.56
CA THR A 224 9.06 -12.25 11.86
C THR A 224 7.69 -12.91 11.86
N LYS A 225 7.64 -14.16 11.41
CA LYS A 225 6.42 -14.97 11.38
C LYS A 225 5.73 -14.99 12.75
N ASP A 226 6.47 -15.27 13.82
CA ASP A 226 5.93 -15.33 15.20
C ASP A 226 5.25 -14.02 15.62
N CYS A 227 5.85 -12.87 15.27
CA CYS A 227 5.23 -11.58 15.57
C CYS A 227 3.97 -11.39 14.73
N LEU A 228 4.04 -11.64 13.42
CA LEU A 228 2.96 -11.36 12.47
C LEU A 228 1.74 -12.28 12.67
N GLU A 229 1.94 -13.55 13.01
CA GLU A 229 0.85 -14.50 13.30
C GLU A 229 0.02 -14.09 14.53
N SER A 230 0.62 -13.37 15.47
CA SER A 230 -0.08 -12.86 16.65
C SER A 230 -0.97 -11.64 16.38
N LEU A 231 -0.88 -11.05 15.18
CA LEU A 231 -1.55 -9.80 14.86
C LEU A 231 -2.96 -10.02 14.30
N SER A 232 -3.84 -9.06 14.59
CA SER A 232 -5.17 -9.02 13.99
C SER A 232 -5.08 -8.71 12.48
N LEU A 233 -6.11 -9.09 11.72
CA LEU A 233 -6.17 -8.75 10.29
C LEU A 233 -6.09 -7.22 10.05
N PRO A 234 -6.76 -6.34 10.80
CA PRO A 234 -6.57 -4.88 10.68
C PRO A 234 -5.12 -4.44 10.89
N ASN A 235 -4.40 -5.03 11.84
CA ASN A 235 -2.98 -4.72 12.05
C ASN A 235 -2.15 -5.13 10.83
N LEU A 236 -2.35 -6.34 10.30
CA LEU A 236 -1.62 -6.83 9.14
C LEU A 236 -1.86 -5.96 7.89
N ILE A 237 -3.11 -5.56 7.63
CA ILE A 237 -3.43 -4.67 6.50
C ILE A 237 -2.80 -3.29 6.71
N GLY A 238 -2.89 -2.73 7.93
CA GLY A 238 -2.33 -1.42 8.27
C GLY A 238 -0.82 -1.36 8.16
N LEU A 239 -0.12 -2.37 8.70
CA LEU A 239 1.32 -2.53 8.57
C LEU A 239 1.71 -2.69 7.10
N SER A 240 0.98 -3.50 6.34
CA SER A 240 1.25 -3.70 4.92
C SER A 240 1.16 -2.38 4.15
N GLY A 241 0.05 -1.64 4.27
CA GLY A 241 -0.10 -0.35 3.60
C GLY A 241 1.02 0.65 3.94
N PHE A 242 1.46 0.69 5.20
CA PHE A 242 2.57 1.53 5.63
C PHE A 242 3.92 1.11 5.01
N TRP A 243 4.29 -0.16 5.16
CA TRP A 243 5.60 -0.66 4.74
C TRP A 243 5.72 -0.78 3.22
N ILE A 244 4.63 -1.03 2.50
CA ILE A 244 4.57 -0.92 1.03
C ILE A 244 4.90 0.52 0.60
N ASN A 245 4.29 1.52 1.23
CA ASN A 245 4.54 2.93 0.91
C ASN A 245 5.98 3.38 1.24
N LYS A 246 6.61 2.80 2.26
CA LYS A 246 8.04 3.03 2.53
C LYS A 246 8.93 2.36 1.49
N THR A 247 8.62 1.10 1.16
CA THR A 247 9.36 0.30 0.19
C THR A 247 9.28 0.91 -1.21
N SER A 248 8.11 1.40 -1.64
CA SER A 248 7.95 2.03 -2.96
C SER A 248 8.83 3.28 -3.10
N LYS A 249 8.93 4.10 -2.05
CA LYS A 249 9.84 5.26 -2.04
C LYS A 249 11.31 4.85 -2.12
N ALA A 250 11.70 3.78 -1.42
CA ALA A 250 13.04 3.25 -1.51
C ALA A 250 13.37 2.72 -2.92
N ILE A 251 12.43 2.04 -3.57
CA ILE A 251 12.60 1.58 -4.96
C ILE A 251 12.75 2.76 -5.93
N ILE A 252 12.01 3.86 -5.73
CA ILE A 252 12.19 5.08 -6.53
C ILE A 252 13.63 5.59 -6.40
N SER A 253 14.10 5.80 -5.16
CA SER A 253 15.46 6.30 -4.92
C SER A 253 16.53 5.34 -5.46
N LEU A 254 16.30 4.02 -5.38
CA LEU A 254 17.20 3.03 -5.95
C LEU A 254 17.23 3.10 -7.48
N ASN A 255 16.08 3.23 -8.14
CA ASN A 255 15.97 3.32 -9.59
C ASN A 255 16.67 4.58 -10.11
N GLU A 256 16.38 5.72 -9.50
CA GLU A 256 17.04 6.99 -9.81
C GLU A 256 18.56 6.87 -9.61
N MET A 257 19.00 6.22 -8.53
CA MET A 257 20.43 6.08 -8.25
C MET A 257 21.14 5.20 -9.29
N VAL A 258 20.58 4.04 -9.62
CA VAL A 258 21.16 3.15 -10.64
C VAL A 258 21.17 3.82 -12.01
N PHE A 259 20.12 4.57 -12.35
CA PHE A 259 20.07 5.36 -13.58
C PHE A 259 21.19 6.41 -13.62
N ILE A 260 21.34 7.21 -12.55
CA ILE A 260 22.37 8.23 -12.42
C ILE A 260 23.78 7.63 -12.49
N ILE A 261 24.04 6.51 -11.81
CA ILE A 261 25.35 5.85 -11.84
C ILE A 261 25.72 5.44 -13.25
N ASN A 262 24.77 4.90 -14.01
CA ASN A 262 25.01 4.46 -15.38
C ASN A 262 25.15 5.64 -16.35
N GLU A 263 24.30 6.66 -16.25
CA GLU A 263 24.34 7.85 -17.11
C GLU A 263 25.68 8.57 -16.99
N PHE A 264 26.20 8.74 -15.76
CA PHE A 264 27.45 9.45 -15.51
C PHE A 264 28.66 8.54 -15.29
N ASN A 265 28.51 7.24 -15.53
CA ASN A 265 29.56 6.22 -15.34
C ASN A 265 30.26 6.28 -13.97
N LEU A 266 29.48 6.38 -12.88
CA LEU A 266 29.98 6.55 -11.50
C LEU A 266 30.39 5.24 -10.81
N TRP A 267 30.55 4.14 -11.55
CA TRP A 267 30.83 2.82 -10.97
C TRP A 267 32.17 2.76 -10.24
N ASP A 268 33.18 3.51 -10.71
CA ASP A 268 34.46 3.64 -10.01
C ASP A 268 34.32 4.40 -8.70
N ASP A 269 33.44 5.41 -8.63
CA ASP A 269 33.15 6.13 -7.38
C ASP A 269 32.42 5.24 -6.36
N VAL A 270 31.50 4.40 -6.84
CA VAL A 270 30.83 3.37 -6.03
C VAL A 270 31.86 2.37 -5.50
N LYS A 271 32.74 1.85 -6.36
CA LYS A 271 33.79 0.89 -6.00
C LYS A 271 34.79 1.49 -5.00
N ALA A 272 35.18 2.74 -5.20
CA ALA A 272 36.03 3.52 -4.30
C ALA A 272 35.31 4.00 -3.03
N LYS A 273 33.99 3.82 -2.94
CA LYS A 273 33.14 4.21 -1.80
C LYS A 273 33.25 5.68 -1.44
N LYS A 274 33.26 6.54 -2.46
CA LYS A 274 33.26 7.99 -2.24
C LYS A 274 31.99 8.37 -1.50
N LYS A 275 32.12 8.87 -0.27
CA LYS A 275 30.97 9.14 0.62
C LYS A 275 29.97 10.15 0.04
N GLN A 276 30.44 11.04 -0.83
CA GLN A 276 29.61 12.05 -1.48
C GLN A 276 29.37 11.67 -2.94
N LEU A 277 28.15 11.87 -3.40
CA LEU A 277 27.79 11.74 -4.81
C LEU A 277 28.56 12.81 -5.61
N PRO A 278 29.38 12.44 -6.61
CA PRO A 278 30.22 13.38 -7.37
C PRO A 278 29.43 14.11 -8.46
N LEU A 279 28.28 14.70 -8.10
CA LEU A 279 27.43 15.48 -8.99
C LEU A 279 27.02 16.79 -8.30
N ASP A 280 27.09 17.88 -9.05
CA ASP A 280 26.52 19.15 -8.61
C ASP A 280 24.98 19.12 -8.62
N ASN A 281 24.36 20.08 -7.93
CA ASN A 281 22.91 20.13 -7.81
C ASN A 281 22.21 20.34 -9.16
N ASN A 282 22.76 21.13 -10.07
CA ASN A 282 22.09 21.44 -11.34
C ASN A 282 22.03 20.22 -12.26
N ARG A 283 23.14 19.46 -12.33
CA ARG A 283 23.16 18.16 -13.03
C ARG A 283 22.22 17.15 -12.37
N LEU A 284 22.23 17.08 -11.04
CA LEU A 284 21.34 16.19 -10.29
C LEU A 284 19.86 16.52 -10.53
N GLU A 285 19.48 17.79 -10.50
CA GLU A 285 18.10 18.19 -10.80
C GLU A 285 17.71 17.90 -12.25
N SER A 286 18.63 18.10 -13.19
CA SER A 286 18.40 17.83 -14.61
C SER A 286 18.18 16.34 -14.88
N ILE A 287 18.96 15.46 -14.24
CA ILE A 287 18.83 14.02 -14.44
C ILE A 287 17.58 13.48 -13.75
N LEU A 288 17.19 14.05 -12.61
CA LEU A 288 15.93 13.73 -11.94
C LEU A 288 14.71 14.14 -12.78
N ASN A 289 14.79 15.25 -13.53
CA ASN A 289 13.77 15.59 -14.52
C ASN A 289 13.70 14.56 -15.67
N LYS A 290 14.83 13.95 -16.06
CA LYS A 290 14.89 12.87 -17.06
C LYS A 290 14.22 11.61 -16.54
N THR A 291 14.57 11.14 -15.35
CA THR A 291 13.97 9.94 -14.72
C THR A 291 12.48 10.11 -14.43
N GLN A 292 12.04 11.31 -14.03
CA GLN A 292 10.61 11.61 -13.84
C GLN A 292 9.84 11.54 -15.17
N SER A 293 10.42 12.05 -16.26
CA SER A 293 9.79 11.99 -17.60
C SER A 293 9.62 10.54 -18.08
N LEU A 294 10.62 9.69 -17.83
CA LEU A 294 10.59 8.25 -18.14
C LEU A 294 9.54 7.52 -17.29
N THR A 295 9.55 7.75 -15.98
CA THR A 295 8.57 7.18 -15.04
C THR A 295 7.13 7.47 -15.47
N GLN A 296 6.83 8.73 -15.84
CA GLN A 296 5.48 9.12 -16.28
C GLN A 296 5.04 8.39 -17.55
N LEU A 297 5.98 8.13 -18.46
CA LEU A 297 5.70 7.40 -19.67
C LEU A 297 5.38 5.93 -19.35
N GLU A 298 6.18 5.29 -18.50
CA GLU A 298 5.95 3.90 -18.04
C GLU A 298 4.66 3.73 -17.26
N GLU A 299 4.33 4.63 -16.33
CA GLU A 299 3.05 4.60 -15.61
C GLU A 299 1.87 4.65 -16.59
N GLY A 300 1.92 5.57 -17.57
CA GLY A 300 0.88 5.65 -18.61
C GLY A 300 0.83 4.43 -19.54
N ILE A 301 1.87 3.60 -19.57
CA ILE A 301 1.91 2.32 -20.29
C ILE A 301 1.26 1.23 -19.43
N PHE A 302 1.59 1.13 -18.15
CA PHE A 302 0.98 0.16 -17.23
C PHE A 302 -0.52 0.39 -17.08
N ASP A 303 -0.98 1.64 -17.06
CA ASP A 303 -2.40 1.98 -17.04
C ASP A 303 -3.16 1.42 -18.26
N ILE A 304 -2.52 1.35 -19.44
CA ILE A 304 -3.13 0.74 -20.64
C ILE A 304 -3.29 -0.76 -20.42
N MET A 305 -2.26 -1.43 -19.89
CA MET A 305 -2.30 -2.86 -19.61
C MET A 305 -3.46 -3.20 -18.67
N GLU A 306 -3.62 -2.43 -17.59
CA GLU A 306 -4.70 -2.62 -16.64
C GLU A 306 -6.07 -2.33 -17.27
N SER A 307 -6.18 -1.28 -18.06
CA SER A 307 -7.43 -0.96 -18.77
C SER A 307 -7.84 -2.07 -19.72
N LEU A 308 -6.89 -2.68 -20.45
CA LEU A 308 -7.16 -3.80 -21.35
C LEU A 308 -7.64 -5.04 -20.58
N GLN A 309 -7.03 -5.34 -19.42
CA GLN A 309 -7.47 -6.43 -18.54
C GLN A 309 -8.90 -6.22 -18.02
N LEU A 310 -9.28 -4.98 -17.73
CA LEU A 310 -10.62 -4.64 -17.23
C LEU A 310 -11.68 -4.62 -18.34
N GLU A 311 -11.36 -4.04 -19.51
CA GLU A 311 -12.29 -3.93 -20.64
C GLU A 311 -12.46 -5.27 -21.38
N HIS A 312 -11.48 -6.17 -21.30
CA HIS A 312 -11.48 -7.46 -22.01
C HIS A 312 -11.06 -8.63 -21.09
N PRO A 313 -11.88 -8.99 -20.08
CA PRO A 313 -11.53 -10.01 -19.07
C PRO A 313 -11.39 -11.44 -19.63
N ASN A 314 -11.80 -11.67 -20.88
CA ASN A 314 -11.76 -12.96 -21.55
C ASN A 314 -10.49 -13.17 -22.40
N LEU A 315 -9.67 -12.13 -22.59
CA LEU A 315 -8.41 -12.29 -23.30
C LEU A 315 -7.44 -13.10 -22.46
N THR A 316 -6.68 -13.96 -23.13
CA THR A 316 -5.53 -14.65 -22.53
C THR A 316 -4.43 -13.64 -22.19
N GLN A 317 -3.55 -14.00 -21.26
CA GLN A 317 -2.43 -13.14 -20.90
C GLN A 317 -1.51 -12.85 -22.11
N ASP A 318 -1.36 -13.80 -23.03
CA ASP A 318 -0.54 -13.63 -24.24
C ASP A 318 -1.15 -12.63 -25.23
N GLU A 319 -2.47 -12.63 -25.39
CA GLU A 319 -3.18 -11.63 -26.20
C GLU A 319 -3.05 -10.23 -25.59
N ILE A 320 -3.21 -10.12 -24.27
CA ILE A 320 -3.01 -8.86 -23.54
C ILE A 320 -1.59 -8.35 -23.71
N ASN A 321 -0.59 -9.24 -23.55
CA ASN A 321 0.82 -8.91 -23.74
C ASN A 321 1.11 -8.42 -25.17
N THR A 322 0.49 -9.03 -26.18
CA THR A 322 0.66 -8.63 -27.59
C THR A 322 0.11 -7.22 -27.84
N ILE A 323 -1.11 -6.94 -27.37
CA ILE A 323 -1.74 -5.62 -27.50
C ILE A 323 -0.93 -4.57 -26.72
N PHE A 324 -0.45 -4.94 -25.53
CA PHE A 324 0.40 -4.09 -24.70
C PHE A 324 1.70 -3.71 -25.43
N LEU A 325 2.44 -4.69 -25.96
CA LEU A 325 3.69 -4.46 -26.69
C LEU A 325 3.49 -3.56 -27.91
N HIS A 326 2.39 -3.73 -28.65
CA HIS A 326 2.05 -2.85 -29.75
C HIS A 326 1.86 -1.40 -29.28
N ASN A 327 1.03 -1.18 -28.24
CA ASN A 327 0.78 0.15 -27.69
C ASN A 327 2.04 0.80 -27.11
N PHE A 328 2.90 0.00 -26.46
CA PHE A 328 4.21 0.42 -25.97
C PHE A 328 5.06 0.97 -27.13
N ASN A 329 5.27 0.16 -28.17
CA ASN A 329 6.10 0.54 -29.32
C ASN A 329 5.59 1.79 -30.02
N VAL A 330 4.27 1.94 -30.15
CA VAL A 330 3.64 3.15 -30.73
C VAL A 330 3.94 4.38 -29.87
N LYS A 331 3.73 4.31 -28.55
CA LYS A 331 4.00 5.43 -27.64
C LYS A 331 5.48 5.83 -27.62
N VAL A 332 6.39 4.85 -27.56
CA VAL A 332 7.83 5.08 -27.59
C VAL A 332 8.23 5.77 -28.90
N SER A 333 7.76 5.27 -30.05
CA SER A 333 8.05 5.85 -31.36
C SER A 333 7.58 7.31 -31.46
N GLN A 334 6.38 7.63 -30.97
CA GLN A 334 5.83 8.99 -30.98
C GLN A 334 6.61 9.99 -30.13
N LYS A 335 7.24 9.54 -29.03
CA LYS A 335 7.96 10.41 -28.07
C LYS A 335 9.46 10.50 -28.32
N SER A 336 10.05 9.52 -29.00
CA SER A 336 11.51 9.37 -29.18
C SER A 336 12.22 10.63 -29.69
N THR A 337 11.76 11.24 -30.79
CA THR A 337 12.42 12.45 -31.35
C THR A 337 12.39 13.63 -30.38
N SER A 338 11.24 13.86 -29.73
CA SER A 338 11.09 14.96 -28.77
C SER A 338 11.92 14.75 -27.50
N TYR A 339 12.00 13.50 -27.05
CA TYR A 339 12.81 13.08 -25.92
C TYR A 339 14.29 13.36 -26.19
N LYS A 340 14.80 12.84 -27.32
CA LYS A 340 16.18 13.04 -27.74
C LYS A 340 16.53 14.53 -27.86
N LYS A 341 15.71 15.30 -28.57
CA LYS A 341 15.92 16.76 -28.72
C LYS A 341 15.97 17.51 -27.37
N LYS A 342 15.19 17.08 -26.39
CA LYS A 342 15.17 17.68 -25.04
C LYS A 342 16.44 17.35 -24.27
N PHE A 343 16.83 16.08 -24.24
CA PHE A 343 17.93 15.61 -23.38
C PHE A 343 19.31 15.74 -24.02
N ASP A 344 19.45 15.79 -25.36
CA ASP A 344 20.73 16.12 -26.02
C ASP A 344 21.23 17.53 -25.64
N LYS A 345 20.33 18.44 -25.27
CA LYS A 345 20.71 19.78 -24.79
C LYS A 345 21.22 19.78 -23.35
N LEU A 346 20.76 18.83 -22.54
CA LEU A 346 21.08 18.75 -21.11
C LEU A 346 22.27 17.81 -20.86
N PHE A 347 22.35 16.75 -21.66
CA PHE A 347 23.33 15.66 -21.59
C PHE A 347 23.83 15.33 -23.02
N PRO A 348 24.60 16.22 -23.67
CA PRO A 348 25.14 15.99 -25.00
C PRO A 348 26.11 14.80 -25.07
N GLU A 349 26.68 14.40 -23.93
CA GLU A 349 27.55 13.24 -23.78
C GLU A 349 26.80 11.89 -23.82
N SER A 350 25.48 11.91 -23.66
CA SER A 350 24.65 10.71 -23.57
C SER A 350 23.99 10.37 -24.90
N ALA A 351 23.71 9.08 -25.13
CA ALA A 351 22.98 8.64 -26.31
C ALA A 351 21.54 9.21 -26.37
N ASN A 352 20.93 9.39 -25.19
CA ASN A 352 19.55 9.83 -24.99
C ASN A 352 18.55 9.04 -25.84
N ASN A 353 18.71 7.71 -25.82
CA ASN A 353 17.84 6.79 -26.49
C ASN A 353 16.68 6.42 -25.56
N LEU A 354 15.47 6.84 -25.93
CA LEU A 354 14.28 6.61 -25.12
C LEU A 354 14.05 5.13 -24.83
N ASN A 355 14.27 4.24 -25.79
CA ASN A 355 14.03 2.81 -25.61
C ASN A 355 15.02 2.20 -24.61
N ASP A 356 16.30 2.55 -24.73
CA ASP A 356 17.35 2.04 -23.85
C ASP A 356 17.16 2.58 -22.42
N ASP A 357 16.87 3.88 -22.29
CA ASP A 357 16.62 4.55 -21.01
C ASP A 357 15.35 3.99 -20.31
N LEU A 358 14.30 3.65 -21.06
CA LEU A 358 13.12 2.96 -20.53
C LEU A 358 13.44 1.52 -20.10
N THR A 359 14.17 0.78 -20.93
CA THR A 359 14.56 -0.61 -20.64
C THR A 359 15.31 -0.68 -19.31
N GLN A 360 16.21 0.28 -19.07
CA GLN A 360 16.97 0.37 -17.83
C GLN A 360 16.09 0.58 -16.58
N MET A 361 15.00 1.35 -16.70
CA MET A 361 14.13 1.67 -15.56
C MET A 361 13.02 0.63 -15.33
N HIS A 362 12.76 -0.23 -16.31
CA HIS A 362 11.53 -1.01 -16.41
C HIS A 362 11.23 -1.90 -15.21
N ALA A 363 12.19 -2.71 -14.77
CA ALA A 363 11.98 -3.68 -13.68
C ALA A 363 11.56 -2.97 -12.37
N MET A 364 12.23 -1.86 -12.04
CA MET A 364 11.94 -1.10 -10.82
C MET A 364 10.65 -0.30 -10.95
N SER A 365 10.34 0.25 -12.12
CA SER A 365 9.08 0.96 -12.40
C SER A 365 7.88 0.02 -12.32
N ASN A 366 7.96 -1.19 -12.88
CA ASN A 366 6.92 -2.21 -12.75
C ASN A 366 6.71 -2.60 -11.27
N THR A 367 7.80 -2.87 -10.54
CA THR A 367 7.72 -3.21 -9.11
C THR A 367 7.08 -2.09 -8.29
N ARG A 368 7.45 -0.84 -8.58
CA ARG A 368 6.84 0.34 -7.98
C ARG A 368 5.33 0.40 -8.28
N TYR A 369 4.94 0.20 -9.53
CA TYR A 369 3.54 0.21 -9.94
C TYR A 369 2.73 -0.84 -9.16
N LEU A 370 3.22 -2.08 -9.07
CA LEU A 370 2.60 -3.16 -8.29
C LEU A 370 2.45 -2.81 -6.80
N LEU A 371 3.49 -2.23 -6.19
CA LEU A 371 3.43 -1.78 -4.79
C LEU A 371 2.35 -0.71 -4.60
N TYR A 372 2.22 0.27 -5.50
CA TYR A 372 1.18 1.29 -5.38
C TYR A 372 -0.22 0.69 -5.44
N ARG A 373 -0.47 -0.25 -6.37
CA ARG A 373 -1.76 -0.97 -6.44
C ARG A 373 -2.05 -1.72 -5.14
N LEU A 374 -1.08 -2.45 -4.59
CA LEU A 374 -1.24 -3.16 -3.32
C LEU A 374 -1.47 -2.22 -2.13
N LYS A 375 -0.81 -1.05 -2.11
CA LYS A 375 -1.05 -0.02 -1.09
C LYS A 375 -2.48 0.50 -1.18
N ASP A 376 -2.99 0.80 -2.37
CA ASP A 376 -4.37 1.27 -2.54
C ASP A 376 -5.39 0.17 -2.15
N ILE A 377 -5.12 -1.09 -2.48
CA ILE A 377 -5.90 -2.24 -1.99
C ILE A 377 -5.92 -2.28 -0.45
N CYS A 378 -4.78 -2.06 0.23
CA CYS A 378 -4.75 -2.02 1.69
C CYS A 378 -5.64 -0.89 2.24
N ILE A 379 -5.62 0.29 1.61
CA ILE A 379 -6.48 1.43 2.00
C ILE A 379 -7.95 1.04 1.84
N PHE A 380 -8.35 0.51 0.69
CA PHE A 380 -9.74 0.13 0.44
C PHE A 380 -10.22 -0.98 1.39
N ASN A 381 -9.40 -2.00 1.65
CA ASN A 381 -9.71 -3.05 2.62
C ASN A 381 -9.90 -2.48 4.04
N LEU A 382 -9.08 -1.50 4.46
CA LEU A 382 -9.28 -0.80 5.74
C LEU A 382 -10.56 0.04 5.77
N ILE A 383 -10.91 0.72 4.67
CA ILE A 383 -12.18 1.47 4.58
C ILE A 383 -13.37 0.50 4.69
N MET A 384 -13.39 -0.55 3.88
CA MET A 384 -14.44 -1.58 3.92
C MET A 384 -14.56 -2.20 5.32
N GLY A 385 -13.44 -2.60 5.90
CA GLY A 385 -13.39 -3.17 7.24
C GLY A 385 -13.80 -2.19 8.33
N SER A 386 -13.56 -0.89 8.16
CA SER A 386 -14.01 0.14 9.09
C SER A 386 -15.52 0.40 8.98
N ILE A 387 -16.09 0.31 7.76
CA ILE A 387 -17.54 0.43 7.52
C ILE A 387 -18.29 -0.78 8.07
N ASP A 388 -17.86 -1.99 7.73
CA ASP A 388 -18.66 -3.21 7.98
C ASP A 388 -18.25 -3.96 9.26
N SER A 389 -16.98 -3.85 9.68
CA SER A 389 -16.41 -4.60 10.80
C SER A 389 -15.75 -3.72 11.88
N HIS A 390 -15.88 -2.39 11.79
CA HIS A 390 -15.33 -1.43 12.77
C HIS A 390 -13.82 -1.60 13.04
N TYR A 391 -13.04 -1.89 12.00
CA TYR A 391 -11.56 -2.03 12.10
C TYR A 391 -10.88 -0.82 12.74
N SER A 392 -11.43 0.38 12.55
CA SER A 392 -10.98 1.58 13.24
C SER A 392 -12.17 2.35 13.81
N LYS A 393 -12.02 2.81 15.06
CA LYS A 393 -12.99 3.68 15.76
C LYS A 393 -12.88 5.13 15.30
N ASN A 394 -11.72 5.54 14.78
CA ASN A 394 -11.43 6.87 14.29
C ASN A 394 -10.63 6.77 12.98
N TRP A 395 -11.32 6.98 11.87
CA TRP A 395 -10.76 6.93 10.53
C TRP A 395 -11.44 7.99 9.66
N GLY A 396 -10.82 8.31 8.54
CA GLY A 396 -11.40 9.24 7.58
C GLY A 396 -10.36 10.05 6.85
N ILE A 397 -10.82 11.12 6.22
CA ILE A 397 -9.94 12.05 5.50
C ILE A 397 -9.56 13.23 6.38
N ILE A 398 -8.33 13.70 6.23
CA ILE A 398 -7.93 15.05 6.64
C ILE A 398 -8.13 15.95 5.41
N PRO A 399 -9.08 16.91 5.43
CA PRO A 399 -9.26 17.83 4.32
C PRO A 399 -7.96 18.60 4.06
N ASP A 400 -7.46 18.49 2.85
CA ASP A 400 -6.27 19.15 2.34
C ASP A 400 -6.69 19.99 1.12
N SER A 401 -5.96 21.08 0.87
CA SER A 401 -5.95 21.84 -0.38
C SER A 401 -5.59 21.02 -1.63
N ASN A 402 -4.93 19.87 -1.48
CA ASN A 402 -4.53 19.00 -2.58
C ASN A 402 -5.76 18.42 -3.30
N THR A 403 -5.92 18.81 -4.56
CA THR A 403 -7.06 18.40 -5.39
C THR A 403 -6.91 16.99 -5.96
N LYS A 404 -5.69 16.45 -6.00
CA LYS A 404 -5.36 15.21 -6.70
C LYS A 404 -5.35 13.99 -5.79
N PHE A 405 -4.84 14.14 -4.57
CA PHE A 405 -4.71 13.07 -3.60
C PHE A 405 -5.58 13.33 -2.37
N SER A 406 -6.07 12.26 -1.77
CA SER A 406 -6.78 12.28 -0.49
C SER A 406 -5.91 11.65 0.59
N ASN A 407 -5.77 12.34 1.73
CA ASN A 407 -5.02 11.85 2.89
C ASN A 407 -5.96 11.08 3.83
N VAL A 408 -5.92 9.75 3.75
CA VAL A 408 -6.77 8.83 4.50
C VAL A 408 -6.01 8.33 5.73
N ASN A 409 -6.65 8.44 6.88
CA ASN A 409 -6.05 8.18 8.18
C ASN A 409 -6.86 7.15 8.95
N PHE A 410 -6.16 6.29 9.71
CA PHE A 410 -6.76 5.25 10.54
C PHE A 410 -6.06 5.15 11.89
N ASP A 411 -6.84 5.18 12.96
CA ASP A 411 -6.40 4.71 14.27
C ASP A 411 -6.69 3.21 14.38
N ILE A 412 -5.66 2.40 14.11
CA ILE A 412 -5.76 0.94 14.19
C ILE A 412 -5.32 0.50 15.58
N GLU A 413 -6.18 -0.25 16.24
CA GLU A 413 -5.95 -0.75 17.59
C GLU A 413 -4.69 -1.63 17.67
N GLY A 414 -3.89 -1.46 18.72
CA GLY A 414 -2.62 -2.14 18.96
C GLY A 414 -1.38 -1.49 18.34
N LEU A 415 -1.53 -0.53 17.41
CA LEU A 415 -0.39 0.14 16.77
C LEU A 415 0.15 1.33 17.58
N ASN A 416 1.39 1.72 17.29
CA ASN A 416 2.11 2.76 18.02
C ASN A 416 1.79 4.19 17.58
N MET A 417 1.19 4.36 16.40
CA MET A 417 0.91 5.65 15.77
C MET A 417 -0.30 5.51 14.82
N PRO A 418 -0.99 6.61 14.47
CA PRO A 418 -1.98 6.60 13.41
C PRO A 418 -1.35 6.24 12.07
N LEU A 419 -2.05 5.42 11.29
CA LEU A 419 -1.71 5.14 9.90
C LEU A 419 -2.16 6.32 9.04
N ARG A 420 -1.26 6.84 8.20
CA ARG A 420 -1.54 7.94 7.27
C ARG A 420 -1.10 7.55 5.86
N LEU A 421 -2.04 7.48 4.92
CA LEU A 421 -1.79 7.06 3.55
C LEU A 421 -2.45 8.01 2.56
N HIS A 422 -1.84 8.17 1.40
CA HIS A 422 -2.40 8.94 0.30
C HIS A 422 -2.91 8.01 -0.78
N VAL A 423 -4.08 8.32 -1.33
CA VAL A 423 -4.70 7.63 -2.46
C VAL A 423 -5.18 8.67 -3.46
N TYR A 424 -5.25 8.31 -4.75
CA TYR A 424 -5.83 9.21 -5.74
C TYR A 424 -7.29 9.50 -5.43
N LYS A 425 -7.65 10.78 -5.43
CA LYS A 425 -9.00 11.21 -5.09
C LYS A 425 -10.05 10.59 -6.03
N LYS A 426 -9.74 10.50 -7.32
CA LYS A 426 -10.61 9.89 -8.34
C LYS A 426 -10.87 8.41 -8.06
N GLU A 427 -9.84 7.64 -7.75
CA GLU A 427 -9.97 6.21 -7.44
C GLU A 427 -10.77 5.98 -6.15
N LEU A 428 -10.54 6.82 -5.14
CA LEU A 428 -11.29 6.77 -3.89
C LEU A 428 -12.78 7.10 -4.10
N ILE A 429 -13.11 8.12 -4.90
CA ILE A 429 -14.48 8.45 -5.28
C ILE A 429 -15.14 7.29 -6.00
N GLN A 430 -14.47 6.72 -7.01
CA GLN A 430 -14.97 5.57 -7.75
C GLN A 430 -15.26 4.40 -6.81
N PHE A 431 -14.29 4.04 -5.97
CA PHE A 431 -14.44 2.97 -4.98
C PHE A 431 -15.65 3.21 -4.05
N LEU A 432 -15.84 4.43 -3.53
CA LEU A 432 -16.97 4.74 -2.65
C LEU A 432 -18.30 4.68 -3.39
N ASN A 433 -18.37 5.22 -4.62
CA ASN A 433 -19.57 5.12 -5.45
C ASN A 433 -19.94 3.64 -5.71
N GLU A 434 -18.95 2.78 -5.97
CA GLU A 434 -19.18 1.34 -6.13
C GLU A 434 -19.58 0.65 -4.81
N TYR A 435 -18.92 0.97 -3.70
CA TYR A 435 -19.05 0.24 -2.44
C TYR A 435 -20.21 0.71 -1.54
N THR A 436 -20.37 2.03 -1.42
CA THR A 436 -21.37 2.68 -0.56
C THR A 436 -22.50 3.35 -1.34
N GLY A 437 -22.35 3.55 -2.65
CA GLY A 437 -23.32 4.26 -3.50
C GLY A 437 -23.20 5.78 -3.46
N GLU A 438 -22.32 6.32 -2.60
CA GLU A 438 -22.11 7.75 -2.42
C GLU A 438 -20.64 8.03 -2.08
N PRO A 439 -20.04 9.13 -2.55
CA PRO A 439 -18.63 9.46 -2.37
C PRO A 439 -18.36 10.19 -1.04
N ILE A 440 -18.99 9.72 0.03
CA ILE A 440 -18.94 10.35 1.35
C ILE A 440 -18.00 9.60 2.29
N MET A 441 -17.12 10.34 2.97
CA MET A 441 -16.22 9.80 3.98
C MET A 441 -16.33 10.54 5.32
N PRO A 442 -16.08 9.86 6.45
CA PRO A 442 -15.90 10.53 7.72
C PRO A 442 -14.66 11.44 7.70
N LEU A 443 -14.68 12.48 8.55
CA LEU A 443 -13.53 13.31 8.84
C LEU A 443 -12.69 12.66 9.94
N TYR A 444 -11.40 12.48 9.67
CA TYR A 444 -10.47 11.98 10.69
C TYR A 444 -10.23 13.04 11.76
N ARG A 445 -10.28 12.63 13.04
CA ARG A 445 -10.05 13.51 14.20
C ARG A 445 -8.76 13.07 14.90
N GLY A 446 -7.96 13.97 15.46
CA GLY A 446 -6.67 13.61 16.06
C GLY A 446 -5.45 13.82 15.16
N ALA A 447 -5.61 14.50 14.02
CA ALA A 447 -4.47 14.99 13.25
C ALA A 447 -3.59 15.95 14.07
N LYS A 448 -4.24 16.83 14.86
CA LYS A 448 -3.62 17.82 15.75
C LYS A 448 -2.93 17.20 16.96
N ASP A 449 -3.39 16.04 17.41
CA ASP A 449 -2.82 15.33 18.56
C ASP A 449 -1.40 14.81 18.28
N MET A 450 -0.98 14.80 17.00
CA MET A 450 0.38 14.46 16.59
C MET A 450 1.28 15.70 16.45
N THR A 451 0.97 16.80 17.13
CA THR A 451 1.81 18.00 17.17
C THR A 451 2.29 18.23 18.60
N ILE A 452 3.59 18.46 18.77
CA ILE A 452 4.22 18.82 20.04
C ILE A 452 5.05 20.07 19.82
N ASP A 453 4.82 21.13 20.58
CA ASP A 453 5.53 22.41 20.46
C ASP A 453 5.51 22.94 19.00
N GLU A 454 4.32 22.95 18.41
CA GLU A 454 4.04 23.32 17.01
C GLU A 454 4.70 22.44 15.94
N LYS A 455 5.49 21.44 16.35
CA LYS A 455 6.16 20.50 15.44
C LYS A 455 5.34 19.23 15.29
N TYR A 456 5.04 18.90 14.05
CA TYR A 456 4.37 17.66 13.72
C TYR A 456 5.29 16.45 13.94
N ILE A 457 4.79 15.42 14.62
CA ILE A 457 5.46 14.14 14.87
C ILE A 457 5.04 13.16 13.77
N PRO A 458 5.91 12.86 12.79
CA PRO A 458 5.57 11.96 11.70
C PRO A 458 5.57 10.49 12.14
N THR A 459 4.70 9.69 11.53
CA THR A 459 4.78 8.22 11.61
C THR A 459 5.97 7.74 10.77
N VAL A 460 7.17 7.73 11.37
CA VAL A 460 8.39 7.22 10.72
C VAL A 460 8.42 5.69 10.73
N ILE A 461 7.94 5.09 11.82
CA ILE A 461 7.78 3.65 12.04
C ILE A 461 6.35 3.37 12.46
N LEU A 462 5.69 2.43 11.78
CA LEU A 462 4.45 1.82 12.23
C LEU A 462 4.73 0.40 12.72
N SER A 463 4.42 0.15 13.98
CA SER A 463 4.70 -1.10 14.69
C SER A 463 3.59 -1.37 15.70
N PRO A 464 3.31 -2.64 16.05
CA PRO A 464 2.60 -2.96 17.28
C PRO A 464 3.30 -2.34 18.50
N LEU A 465 2.52 -1.87 19.47
CA LEU A 465 3.06 -1.47 20.77
C LEU A 465 3.53 -2.72 21.54
N PHE A 466 4.81 -2.79 21.91
CA PHE A 466 5.30 -3.85 22.79
C PHE A 466 5.16 -3.48 24.27
N GLU A 467 5.32 -4.47 25.14
CA GLU A 467 5.09 -4.30 26.58
C GLU A 467 5.95 -3.19 27.21
N LYS A 468 7.19 -2.99 26.73
CA LYS A 468 8.07 -1.89 27.17
C LYS A 468 7.42 -0.53 26.90
N GLN A 469 6.96 -0.28 25.67
CA GLN A 469 6.31 0.97 25.29
C GLN A 469 4.97 1.15 26.03
N LYS A 470 4.19 0.08 26.20
CA LYS A 470 2.94 0.11 26.97
C LYS A 470 3.17 0.51 28.43
N ARG A 471 4.20 -0.03 29.09
CA ARG A 471 4.58 0.32 30.47
C ARG A 471 5.03 1.77 30.58
N PHE A 472 5.88 2.23 29.66
CA PHE A 472 6.33 3.62 29.61
C PHE A 472 5.15 4.59 29.47
N LEU A 473 4.20 4.27 28.59
CA LEU A 473 3.00 5.08 28.36
C LEU A 473 2.15 5.23 29.64
N VAL A 474 1.93 4.12 30.35
CA VAL A 474 1.20 4.12 31.63
C VAL A 474 1.95 4.96 32.68
N TYR A 475 3.26 4.75 32.80
CA TYR A 475 4.10 5.50 33.73
C TYR A 475 4.00 7.02 33.48
N LYS A 476 4.22 7.47 32.25
CA LYS A 476 4.17 8.90 31.90
C LYS A 476 2.80 9.51 32.18
N LEU A 477 1.71 8.83 31.80
CA LEU A 477 0.36 9.34 32.01
C LEU A 477 -0.09 9.36 33.49
N ASN A 478 0.51 8.52 34.34
CA ASN A 478 0.28 8.53 35.79
C ASN A 478 1.13 9.58 36.53
N ASN A 479 2.06 10.24 35.84
CA ASN A 479 2.90 11.31 36.39
C ASN A 479 2.69 12.61 35.57
N PRO A 480 1.47 13.17 35.56
CA PRO A 480 1.08 14.25 34.65
C PRO A 480 1.86 15.55 34.88
N ASP A 481 2.36 15.79 36.09
CA ASP A 481 3.16 16.98 36.42
C ASP A 481 4.47 17.06 35.63
N THR A 482 4.88 15.95 35.00
CA THR A 482 6.07 15.88 34.14
C THR A 482 5.77 16.10 32.65
N LEU A 483 4.51 16.38 32.29
CA LEU A 483 4.05 16.48 30.90
C LEU A 483 3.61 17.90 30.55
N THR A 484 4.08 18.41 29.42
CA THR A 484 3.45 19.56 28.78
C THR A 484 2.04 19.19 28.28
N PRO A 485 1.14 20.16 28.08
CA PRO A 485 -0.20 19.89 27.56
C PRO A 485 -0.20 19.09 26.24
N ASP A 486 0.67 19.46 25.29
CA ASP A 486 0.78 18.80 23.99
C ASP A 486 1.25 17.36 24.12
N ILE A 487 2.28 17.10 24.93
CA ILE A 487 2.74 15.73 25.22
C ILE A 487 1.61 14.92 25.87
N SER A 488 0.85 15.51 26.79
CA SER A 488 -0.30 14.85 27.41
C SER A 488 -1.35 14.43 26.38
N ILE A 489 -1.66 15.30 25.42
CA ILE A 489 -2.61 15.02 24.33
C ILE A 489 -2.08 13.90 23.44
N PHE A 490 -0.82 14.01 22.98
CA PHE A 490 -0.16 12.99 22.17
C PHE A 490 -0.21 11.62 22.85
N LEU A 491 0.22 11.52 24.11
CA LEU A 491 0.24 10.26 24.86
C LEU A 491 -1.18 9.71 25.09
N LYS A 492 -2.19 10.56 25.28
CA LYS A 492 -3.60 10.12 25.37
C LYS A 492 -4.09 9.52 24.05
N HIS A 493 -3.68 10.06 22.89
CA HIS A 493 -3.92 9.44 21.59
C HIS A 493 -3.22 8.08 21.49
N ILE A 494 -1.94 8.00 21.80
CA ILE A 494 -1.22 6.70 21.74
C ILE A 494 -1.85 5.68 22.70
N ARG A 495 -2.35 6.12 23.86
CA ARG A 495 -3.10 5.23 24.78
C ARG A 495 -4.41 4.76 24.17
N PHE A 496 -5.11 5.61 23.44
CA PHE A 496 -6.31 5.23 22.69
C PHE A 496 -6.03 4.10 21.70
N LEU A 497 -4.91 4.19 20.97
CA LEU A 497 -4.48 3.13 20.06
C LEU A 497 -4.20 1.80 20.76
N ARG A 498 -3.84 1.76 22.06
CA ARG A 498 -3.55 0.50 22.77
C ARG A 498 -4.74 -0.46 22.88
N ASN A 499 -5.98 0.00 22.64
CA ASN A 499 -7.27 -0.60 23.02
C ASN A 499 -7.95 0.13 24.20
N ASP A 500 -7.81 1.46 24.28
CA ASP A 500 -8.67 2.23 25.19
C ASP A 500 -10.03 2.44 24.48
N SER A 501 -11.12 2.04 25.12
CA SER A 501 -12.47 2.30 24.58
C SER A 501 -12.84 3.79 24.64
N LYS A 502 -12.13 4.57 25.46
CA LYS A 502 -12.42 5.99 25.65
C LYS A 502 -11.59 6.85 24.70
N MET A 503 -12.25 7.35 23.66
CA MET A 503 -11.65 8.32 22.74
C MET A 503 -11.21 9.60 23.50
N PRO A 504 -10.03 10.17 23.19
CA PRO A 504 -9.56 11.42 23.78
C PRO A 504 -10.53 12.58 23.54
N SER A 505 -10.59 13.53 24.48
CA SER A 505 -11.48 14.69 24.38
C SER A 505 -11.17 15.57 23.17
N SER A 506 -9.90 15.67 22.78
CA SER A 506 -9.41 16.36 21.58
C SER A 506 -10.04 15.86 20.28
N MET A 507 -10.51 14.61 20.24
CA MET A 507 -11.10 14.00 19.05
C MET A 507 -12.63 14.00 19.05
N LYS A 508 -13.26 14.30 20.19
CA LYS A 508 -14.72 14.25 20.31
C LYS A 508 -15.34 15.49 19.67
N THR A 509 -16.41 15.29 18.90
CA THR A 509 -17.27 16.39 18.47
C THR A 509 -17.97 16.97 19.68
N THR A 510 -17.73 18.24 19.97
CA THR A 510 -18.32 18.95 21.11
C THR A 510 -19.74 19.45 20.81
N ASN A 511 -20.13 19.49 19.53
CA ASN A 511 -21.44 19.97 19.06
C ASN A 511 -21.97 19.11 17.90
N SER A 512 -23.26 18.76 17.92
CA SER A 512 -23.92 17.97 16.86
C SER A 512 -24.00 18.69 15.50
N LYS A 513 -23.71 20.00 15.48
CA LYS A 513 -23.63 20.82 14.26
C LYS A 513 -22.24 20.85 13.64
N GLU A 514 -21.22 20.27 14.28
CA GLU A 514 -19.90 20.18 13.65
C GLU A 514 -19.91 19.12 12.55
N PRO A 515 -19.39 19.43 11.35
CA PRO A 515 -19.29 18.45 10.29
C PRO A 515 -18.46 17.25 10.74
N ASN A 516 -18.94 16.06 10.45
CA ASN A 516 -18.28 14.81 10.78
C ASN A 516 -17.95 13.97 9.54
N SER A 517 -18.38 14.43 8.37
CA SER A 517 -18.16 13.78 7.08
C SER A 517 -17.91 14.82 6.00
N ILE A 518 -17.47 14.37 4.82
CA ILE A 518 -17.26 15.20 3.64
C ILE A 518 -17.66 14.42 2.39
N ASN A 519 -18.33 15.10 1.47
CA ASN A 519 -18.52 14.59 0.11
C ASN A 519 -17.25 14.91 -0.69
N LEU A 520 -16.59 13.88 -1.21
CA LEU A 520 -15.31 14.05 -1.90
C LEU A 520 -15.47 14.68 -3.29
N GLU A 521 -16.62 14.54 -3.96
CA GLU A 521 -16.86 15.17 -5.26
C GLU A 521 -17.05 16.68 -5.10
N THR A 522 -17.92 17.11 -4.17
CA THR A 522 -18.27 18.52 -3.97
C THR A 522 -17.37 19.26 -2.97
N ASN A 523 -16.55 18.54 -2.21
CA ASN A 523 -15.84 19.01 -1.01
C ASN A 523 -16.76 19.59 0.09
N GLU A 524 -18.06 19.34 0.01
CA GLU A 524 -19.03 19.81 1.00
C GLU A 524 -18.86 19.05 2.32
N LYS A 525 -18.73 19.80 3.42
CA LYS A 525 -18.65 19.23 4.78
C LYS A 525 -20.06 18.98 5.31
N LEU A 526 -20.31 17.74 5.73
CA LEU A 526 -21.64 17.25 6.09
C LEU A 526 -21.73 16.89 7.58
N CYS A 527 -22.93 17.08 8.15
CA CYS A 527 -23.28 16.63 9.50
C CYS A 527 -24.20 15.41 9.42
N ILE A 528 -23.61 14.22 9.35
CA ILE A 528 -24.37 12.97 9.21
C ILE A 528 -24.61 12.36 10.59
N LYS A 529 -25.87 12.27 11.02
CA LYS A 529 -26.21 11.53 12.24
C LYS A 529 -25.96 10.04 11.98
N LYS A 530 -25.13 9.39 12.82
CA LYS A 530 -25.01 7.93 12.80
C LYS A 530 -26.40 7.34 12.99
N LYS A 531 -26.96 6.67 11.96
CA LYS A 531 -28.18 5.87 12.13
C LYS A 531 -27.90 4.88 13.26
N LYS A 532 -28.68 4.94 14.35
CA LYS A 532 -28.69 3.85 15.34
C LYS A 532 -29.08 2.60 14.53
N LYS A 533 -28.17 1.61 14.43
CA LYS A 533 -28.57 0.29 13.98
C LYS A 533 -29.51 -0.25 15.06
N ASP A 534 -30.76 -0.46 14.71
CA ASP A 534 -31.68 -1.28 15.50
C ASP A 534 -30.98 -2.62 15.74
N ARG A 535 -30.87 -3.00 17.01
CA ARG A 535 -30.15 -4.17 17.48
C ARG A 535 -30.89 -5.45 17.16
#